data_AF-A0A377GI61-F1
#
_entry.id   AF-A0A377GI61-F1
#
_cell.length_a   1.000
_cell.length_b   1.000
_cell.length_c   1.000
_cell.angle_alpha   90.00
_cell.angle_beta   90.00
_cell.angle_gamma   90.00
#
_symmetry.space_group_name_H-M   'P 1'
#
loop_
_entity.id
_entity.type
_entity.pdbx_description
1 polymer ?
#
loop_
_entity_poly.entity_id
_entity_poly.type
_entity_poly.pdbx_seq_one_letter_code
_entity_poly.pdbx_strand_id
1 'polypeptide(L)'
;MKVCELKIRIGELQSNIELLKFPKEIIEFVSRRTEMFALLEDESDVNPDIMLPVKELINHFWHWAVCNVPYDEWNNGAQVRPWLLFQQSLVKANVLEADFHHPILYEELKNHFDHLAGNRLMITELMPLFIRASRMLGYEERRENGYPLVRLNAGTTSEKPQVIVKMKDVLFLLRALFYLIYRYCTLEQLNLIPFLIYFRSHTTDEERRSELAIFNWLTQNTNECIRFFNTHDQYIDFRSIKFIDALQRVTHLIPRLRVDFLSATNQSRWIYPFIQLVRLDQGDTEDQLIEKTFHLLELDFATRKDKSLAAGLSFASAVNRQARILNSQEAKIVYSAICLFCLEEYKKNREEDSRDKHSLWSISGETKCQAAEKQKLAALGKPVKFGFFETLAINQGRLKKVVNFLDANQALDLEDYTSYLSN
;
A
#
# COMPACT_ATOMS: atom_id res chain seq x y z
N MET A 1 6.07 -7.32 -42.31
CA MET A 1 7.35 -7.98 -41.98
C MET A 1 7.47 -9.20 -42.85
N LYS A 2 8.65 -9.45 -43.41
CA LYS A 2 8.95 -10.70 -44.13
C LYS A 2 9.40 -11.79 -43.15
N VAL A 3 9.25 -13.05 -43.53
CA VAL A 3 9.69 -14.20 -42.70
C VAL A 3 11.20 -14.16 -42.46
N CYS A 4 12.01 -13.72 -43.44
CA CYS A 4 13.45 -13.54 -43.25
C CYS A 4 13.78 -12.54 -42.12
N GLU A 5 13.05 -11.44 -42.02
CA GLU A 5 13.21 -10.45 -40.94
C GLU A 5 12.84 -11.06 -39.59
N LEU A 6 11.76 -11.85 -39.52
CA LEU A 6 11.35 -12.57 -38.31
C LEU A 6 12.45 -13.54 -37.84
N LYS A 7 13.01 -14.32 -38.76
CA LYS A 7 14.12 -15.25 -38.47
C LYS A 7 15.33 -14.53 -37.89
N ILE A 8 15.70 -13.38 -38.45
CA ILE A 8 16.81 -12.55 -37.93
C ILE A 8 16.51 -12.12 -36.49
N ARG A 9 15.31 -11.63 -36.20
CA ARG A 9 14.93 -11.19 -34.84
C ARG A 9 14.92 -12.34 -33.82
N ILE A 10 14.50 -13.53 -34.23
CA ILE A 10 14.54 -14.73 -33.38
C ILE A 10 16.00 -15.16 -33.14
N GLY A 11 16.87 -15.10 -34.16
CA GLY A 11 18.29 -15.38 -34.00
C GLY A 11 19.01 -14.39 -33.08
N GLU A 12 18.67 -13.10 -33.16
CA GLU A 12 19.13 -12.06 -32.23
C GLU A 12 18.67 -12.37 -30.79
N LEU A 13 17.40 -12.75 -30.61
CA LEU A 13 16.86 -13.14 -29.31
C LEU A 13 17.62 -14.35 -28.74
N GLN A 14 17.79 -15.41 -29.54
CA GLN A 14 18.51 -16.62 -29.14
C GLN A 14 19.95 -16.32 -28.70
N SER A 15 20.68 -15.52 -29.49
CA SER A 15 22.05 -15.13 -29.18
C SER A 15 22.14 -14.38 -27.84
N ASN A 16 21.21 -13.46 -27.58
CA ASN A 16 21.17 -12.72 -26.31
C ASN A 16 20.87 -13.64 -25.12
N ILE A 17 19.94 -14.58 -25.28
CA ILE A 17 19.55 -15.54 -24.24
C ILE A 17 20.72 -16.48 -23.88
N GLU A 18 21.46 -16.96 -24.89
CA GLU A 18 22.66 -17.79 -24.69
C GLU A 18 23.77 -17.00 -23.96
N LEU A 19 24.02 -15.75 -24.37
CA LEU A 19 25.01 -14.87 -23.73
C LEU A 19 24.67 -14.57 -22.27
N LEU A 20 23.39 -14.38 -21.97
CA LEU A 20 22.89 -14.11 -20.61
C LEU A 20 22.76 -15.39 -19.76
N LYS A 21 23.13 -16.56 -20.30
CA LYS A 21 23.12 -17.85 -19.61
C LYS A 21 21.77 -18.17 -18.97
N PHE A 22 20.70 -17.99 -19.74
CA PHE A 22 19.37 -18.39 -19.32
C PHE A 22 19.29 -19.87 -18.93
N PRO A 23 18.27 -20.28 -18.16
CA PRO A 23 18.01 -21.69 -17.90
C PRO A 23 17.94 -22.50 -19.19
N LYS A 24 18.48 -23.72 -19.14
CA LYS A 24 18.57 -24.62 -20.30
C LYS A 24 17.22 -24.85 -20.96
N GLU A 25 16.15 -24.90 -20.17
CA GLU A 25 14.76 -25.07 -20.64
C GLU A 25 14.32 -23.94 -21.58
N ILE A 26 14.64 -22.69 -21.25
CA ILE A 26 14.31 -21.53 -22.09
C ILE A 26 15.17 -21.52 -23.35
N ILE A 27 16.46 -21.84 -23.24
CA ILE A 27 17.36 -21.96 -24.40
C ILE A 27 16.85 -23.05 -25.35
N GLU A 28 16.58 -24.25 -24.85
CA GLU A 28 16.07 -25.37 -25.65
C GLU A 28 14.72 -25.04 -26.30
N PHE A 29 13.83 -24.37 -25.59
CA PHE A 29 12.53 -23.98 -26.12
C PHE A 29 12.63 -22.96 -27.26
N VAL A 30 13.49 -21.94 -27.10
CA VAL A 30 13.78 -20.97 -28.18
C VAL A 30 14.39 -21.70 -29.37
N SER A 31 15.42 -22.53 -29.17
CA SER A 31 16.09 -23.27 -30.25
C SER A 31 15.14 -24.17 -31.03
N ARG A 32 14.27 -24.93 -30.35
CA ARG A 32 13.24 -25.76 -31.01
C ARG A 32 12.28 -24.93 -31.86
N ARG A 33 11.89 -23.74 -31.39
CA ARG A 33 11.03 -22.83 -32.16
C ARG A 33 11.79 -22.24 -33.35
N THR A 34 13.06 -21.85 -33.19
CA THR A 34 13.93 -21.39 -34.29
C THR A 34 14.03 -22.43 -35.41
N GLU A 35 14.23 -23.72 -35.07
CA GLU A 35 14.27 -24.81 -36.05
C GLU A 35 12.97 -24.94 -36.85
N MET A 36 11.82 -24.77 -36.21
CA MET A 36 10.53 -24.77 -36.91
C MET A 36 10.41 -23.61 -37.89
N PHE A 37 10.88 -22.41 -37.51
CA PHE A 37 10.84 -21.25 -38.40
C PHE A 37 11.79 -21.40 -39.59
N ALA A 38 12.89 -22.13 -39.45
CA ALA A 38 13.87 -22.34 -40.53
C ALA A 38 13.25 -22.94 -41.80
N LEU A 39 12.18 -23.74 -41.67
CA LEU A 39 11.48 -24.40 -42.77
C LEU A 39 10.53 -23.46 -43.55
N LEU A 40 10.26 -22.25 -43.05
CA LEU A 40 9.38 -21.30 -43.72
C LEU A 40 10.10 -20.57 -44.87
N GLU A 41 9.36 -20.24 -45.93
CA GLU A 41 9.88 -19.48 -47.07
C GLU A 41 10.18 -18.02 -46.68
N ASP A 42 11.40 -17.55 -46.98
CA ASP A 42 11.93 -16.26 -46.54
C ASP A 42 11.15 -15.04 -47.03
N GLU A 43 10.69 -15.09 -48.29
CA GLU A 43 10.00 -13.98 -48.96
C GLU A 43 8.50 -13.90 -48.63
N SER A 44 7.97 -14.89 -47.92
CA SER A 44 6.58 -14.90 -47.47
C SER A 44 6.32 -13.77 -46.47
N ASP A 45 5.12 -13.19 -46.53
CA ASP A 45 4.66 -12.26 -45.50
C ASP A 45 4.31 -13.02 -44.23
N VAL A 46 4.66 -12.43 -43.08
CA VAL A 46 4.28 -12.97 -41.78
C VAL A 46 2.76 -12.85 -41.62
N ASN A 47 2.10 -14.00 -41.53
CA ASN A 47 0.66 -14.13 -41.36
C ASN A 47 0.31 -14.60 -39.93
N PRO A 48 -0.98 -14.64 -39.54
CA PRO A 48 -1.40 -15.07 -38.20
C PRO A 48 -0.94 -16.49 -37.81
N ASP A 49 -0.87 -17.42 -38.77
CA ASP A 49 -0.45 -18.81 -38.50
C ASP A 49 1.04 -18.88 -38.15
N ILE A 50 1.88 -18.11 -38.85
CA ILE A 50 3.31 -17.98 -38.54
C ILE A 50 3.53 -17.31 -37.17
N MET A 51 2.63 -16.40 -36.78
CA MET A 51 2.71 -15.70 -35.49
C MET A 51 2.26 -16.55 -34.31
N LEU A 52 1.49 -17.62 -34.51
CA LEU A 52 0.99 -18.46 -33.41
C LEU A 52 2.13 -19.05 -32.57
N PRO A 53 3.16 -19.72 -33.14
CA PRO A 53 4.28 -20.24 -32.35
C PRO A 53 5.15 -19.14 -31.73
N VAL A 54 5.19 -17.94 -32.34
CA VAL A 54 5.91 -16.77 -31.76
C VAL A 54 5.20 -16.26 -30.52
N LYS A 55 3.86 -16.18 -30.55
CA LYS A 55 3.05 -15.79 -29.38
C LYS A 55 3.18 -16.80 -28.25
N GLU A 56 3.16 -18.10 -28.57
CA GLU A 56 3.46 -19.16 -27.59
C GLU A 56 4.86 -18.99 -26.99
N LEU A 57 5.85 -18.66 -27.82
CA LEU A 57 7.22 -18.43 -27.38
C LEU A 57 7.30 -17.29 -26.35
N ILE A 58 6.69 -16.15 -26.67
CA ILE A 58 6.62 -14.98 -25.79
C ILE A 58 5.86 -15.31 -24.50
N ASN A 59 4.71 -15.98 -24.61
CA ASN A 59 3.91 -16.34 -23.44
C ASN A 59 4.69 -17.25 -22.49
N HIS A 60 5.37 -18.28 -23.01
CA HIS A 60 6.14 -19.21 -22.18
C HIS A 60 7.23 -18.47 -21.39
N PHE A 61 7.93 -17.52 -22.05
CA PHE A 61 8.91 -16.69 -21.37
C PHE A 61 8.29 -15.88 -20.23
N TRP A 62 7.15 -15.22 -20.44
CA TRP A 62 6.56 -14.40 -19.38
C TRP A 62 6.01 -15.21 -18.21
N HIS A 63 5.49 -16.42 -18.45
CA HIS A 63 5.15 -17.34 -17.36
C HIS A 63 6.39 -17.77 -16.58
N TRP A 64 7.52 -17.98 -17.26
CA TRP A 64 8.79 -18.24 -16.58
C TRP A 64 9.28 -17.01 -15.79
N ALA A 65 9.21 -15.81 -16.39
CA ALA A 65 9.69 -14.58 -15.78
C ALA A 65 8.93 -14.23 -14.51
N VAL A 66 7.61 -14.46 -14.48
CA VAL A 66 6.77 -14.31 -13.29
C VAL A 66 7.33 -15.07 -12.09
N CYS A 67 7.83 -16.28 -12.29
CA CYS A 67 8.33 -17.13 -11.20
C CYS A 67 9.81 -16.92 -10.86
N ASN A 68 10.60 -16.29 -11.75
CA ASN A 68 12.07 -16.31 -11.67
C ASN A 68 12.72 -14.92 -11.68
N VAL A 69 11.97 -13.88 -12.03
CA VAL A 69 12.47 -12.51 -12.11
C VAL A 69 11.67 -11.64 -11.14
N PRO A 70 12.31 -10.82 -10.30
CA PRO A 70 11.62 -9.85 -9.47
C PRO A 70 10.74 -8.89 -10.28
N TYR A 71 9.56 -8.54 -9.77
CA TYR A 71 8.57 -7.76 -10.54
C TYR A 71 9.04 -6.34 -10.87
N ASP A 72 9.92 -5.76 -10.08
CA ASP A 72 10.55 -4.47 -10.31
C ASP A 72 11.53 -4.49 -11.49
N GLU A 73 12.00 -5.67 -11.87
CA GLU A 73 12.83 -5.88 -13.03
C GLU A 73 12.04 -6.17 -14.32
N TRP A 74 10.73 -6.44 -14.27
CA TRP A 74 9.98 -6.85 -15.47
C TRP A 74 9.91 -5.80 -16.59
N ASN A 75 10.14 -4.53 -16.27
CA ASN A 75 10.09 -3.42 -17.23
C ASN A 75 11.40 -3.19 -17.99
N ASN A 76 12.55 -3.55 -17.42
CA ASN A 76 13.86 -3.20 -18.00
C ASN A 76 15.05 -4.04 -17.47
N GLY A 77 14.78 -5.08 -16.69
CA GLY A 77 15.80 -5.97 -16.14
C GLY A 77 16.62 -6.62 -17.25
N ALA A 78 17.85 -6.99 -16.93
CA ALA A 78 18.80 -7.52 -17.91
C ALA A 78 18.27 -8.76 -18.63
N GLN A 79 17.52 -9.61 -17.90
CA GLN A 79 16.92 -10.83 -18.44
C GLN A 79 15.69 -10.54 -19.33
N VAL A 80 14.84 -9.58 -18.96
CA VAL A 80 13.61 -9.30 -19.73
C VAL A 80 13.87 -8.40 -20.95
N ARG A 81 14.92 -7.58 -20.92
CA ARG A 81 15.18 -6.57 -21.95
C ARG A 81 15.30 -7.13 -23.38
N PRO A 82 16.01 -8.24 -23.66
CA PRO A 82 16.02 -8.84 -24.99
C PRO A 82 14.63 -9.22 -25.50
N TRP A 83 13.77 -9.74 -24.61
CA TRP A 83 12.40 -10.12 -24.92
C TRP A 83 11.48 -8.93 -25.18
N LEU A 84 11.68 -7.84 -24.44
CA LEU A 84 10.98 -6.57 -24.68
C LEU A 84 11.40 -5.96 -26.02
N LEU A 85 12.68 -5.94 -26.35
CA LEU A 85 13.18 -5.46 -27.65
C LEU A 85 12.65 -6.31 -28.81
N PHE A 86 12.63 -7.63 -28.64
CA PHE A 86 12.03 -8.55 -29.60
C PHE A 86 10.55 -8.22 -29.84
N GLN A 87 9.74 -8.14 -28.78
CA GLN A 87 8.32 -7.77 -28.90
C GLN A 87 8.12 -6.39 -29.52
N GLN A 88 8.90 -5.38 -29.13
CA GLN A 88 8.85 -4.04 -29.71
C GLN A 88 9.11 -4.04 -31.22
N SER A 89 10.02 -4.92 -31.70
CA SER A 89 10.27 -5.07 -33.13
C SER A 89 9.05 -5.64 -33.88
N LEU A 90 8.37 -6.62 -33.28
CA LEU A 90 7.15 -7.24 -33.82
C LEU A 90 5.96 -6.25 -33.84
N VAL A 91 5.83 -5.43 -32.78
CA VAL A 91 4.83 -4.36 -32.67
C VAL A 91 5.08 -3.29 -33.72
N LYS A 92 6.33 -2.83 -33.91
CA LYS A 92 6.70 -1.88 -34.96
C LYS A 92 6.36 -2.38 -36.36
N ALA A 93 6.44 -3.70 -36.56
CA ALA A 93 6.10 -4.33 -37.82
C ALA A 93 4.61 -4.68 -37.95
N ASN A 94 3.78 -4.31 -36.98
CA ASN A 94 2.33 -4.52 -36.91
C ASN A 94 1.90 -5.99 -37.00
N VAL A 95 2.72 -6.91 -36.47
CA VAL A 95 2.40 -8.35 -36.41
C VAL A 95 2.09 -8.84 -34.99
N LEU A 96 2.34 -8.00 -33.98
CA LEU A 96 2.04 -8.25 -32.57
C LEU A 96 1.35 -7.02 -31.98
N GLU A 97 0.38 -7.24 -31.11
CA GLU A 97 -0.26 -6.17 -30.35
C GLU A 97 0.75 -5.53 -29.39
N ALA A 98 0.67 -4.21 -29.23
CA ALA A 98 1.42 -3.51 -28.19
C ALA A 98 1.10 -4.10 -26.81
N ASP A 99 2.09 -4.11 -25.92
CA ASP A 99 1.91 -4.55 -24.54
C ASP A 99 1.38 -5.99 -24.40
N PHE A 100 1.64 -6.87 -25.38
CA PHE A 100 1.11 -8.24 -25.44
C PHE A 100 1.26 -9.06 -24.15
N HIS A 101 2.33 -8.82 -23.40
CA HIS A 101 2.65 -9.53 -22.16
C HIS A 101 1.98 -8.94 -20.91
N HIS A 102 1.46 -7.73 -20.98
CA HIS A 102 0.85 -7.02 -19.85
C HIS A 102 -0.24 -7.82 -19.13
N PRO A 103 -1.17 -8.52 -19.82
CA PRO A 103 -2.19 -9.31 -19.14
C PRO A 103 -1.63 -10.39 -18.21
N ILE A 104 -0.53 -11.06 -18.61
CA ILE A 104 0.11 -12.11 -17.79
C ILE A 104 0.67 -11.49 -16.51
N LEU A 105 1.43 -10.39 -16.66
CA LEU A 105 2.10 -9.74 -15.53
C LEU A 105 1.10 -9.04 -14.59
N TYR A 106 0.04 -8.44 -15.14
CA TYR A 106 -1.02 -7.82 -14.36
C TYR A 106 -1.75 -8.84 -13.49
N GLU A 107 -2.10 -10.00 -14.05
CA GLU A 107 -2.81 -11.04 -13.30
C GLU A 107 -1.97 -11.56 -12.13
N GLU A 108 -0.67 -11.75 -12.35
CA GLU A 108 0.25 -12.13 -11.27
C GLU A 108 0.32 -11.08 -10.16
N LEU A 109 0.55 -9.81 -10.53
CA LEU A 109 0.60 -8.71 -9.57
C LEU A 109 -0.72 -8.56 -8.80
N LYS A 110 -1.84 -8.77 -9.48
CA LYS A 110 -3.17 -8.76 -8.86
C LYS A 110 -3.29 -9.88 -7.83
N ASN A 111 -2.89 -11.10 -8.18
CA ASN A 111 -2.97 -12.24 -7.28
C ASN A 111 -2.05 -12.04 -6.06
N HIS A 112 -0.86 -11.49 -6.26
CA HIS A 112 0.05 -11.11 -5.17
C HIS A 112 -0.58 -10.05 -4.27
N PHE A 113 -1.13 -8.97 -4.83
CA PHE A 113 -1.81 -7.93 -4.06
C PHE A 113 -2.99 -8.49 -3.23
N ASP A 114 -3.83 -9.32 -3.85
CA ASP A 114 -5.03 -9.89 -3.23
C ASP A 114 -4.67 -10.94 -2.17
N HIS A 115 -3.58 -11.69 -2.35
CA HIS A 115 -3.04 -12.60 -1.34
C HIS A 115 -2.64 -11.84 -0.07
N LEU A 116 -1.89 -10.74 -0.23
CA LEU A 116 -1.51 -9.86 0.89
C LEU A 116 -2.72 -9.22 1.58
N ALA A 117 -3.81 -8.98 0.85
CA ALA A 117 -5.01 -8.35 1.40
C ALA A 117 -5.77 -9.24 2.40
N GLY A 118 -5.61 -10.57 2.34
CA GLY A 118 -6.30 -11.51 3.21
C GLY A 118 -7.83 -11.33 3.23
N ASN A 119 -8.43 -11.03 2.07
CA ASN A 119 -9.87 -10.74 1.88
C ASN A 119 -10.39 -9.41 2.46
N ARG A 120 -9.53 -8.39 2.59
CA ARG A 120 -9.97 -7.04 3.05
C ARG A 120 -10.31 -6.10 1.90
N LEU A 121 -9.28 -5.57 1.23
CA LEU A 121 -9.41 -4.65 0.12
C LEU A 121 -8.69 -5.28 -1.07
N MET A 122 -9.44 -5.70 -2.08
CA MET A 122 -8.86 -6.33 -3.27
C MET A 122 -8.49 -5.27 -4.31
N ILE A 123 -7.52 -5.58 -5.19
CA ILE A 123 -7.13 -4.66 -6.25
C ILE A 123 -8.26 -4.40 -7.25
N THR A 124 -9.16 -5.38 -7.42
CA THR A 124 -10.36 -5.25 -8.26
C THR A 124 -11.36 -4.23 -7.74
N GLU A 125 -11.20 -3.77 -6.49
CA GLU A 125 -12.02 -2.74 -5.87
C GLU A 125 -11.29 -1.40 -5.82
N LEU A 126 -9.98 -1.43 -5.58
CA LEU A 126 -9.14 -0.24 -5.48
C LEU A 126 -8.80 0.38 -6.85
N MET A 127 -8.36 -0.42 -7.83
CA MET A 127 -7.93 0.07 -9.15
C MET A 127 -9.04 0.83 -9.91
N PRO A 128 -10.32 0.38 -9.91
CA PRO A 128 -11.40 1.14 -10.54
C PRO A 128 -11.58 2.56 -10.00
N LEU A 129 -11.24 2.81 -8.74
CA LEU A 129 -11.29 4.15 -8.17
C LEU A 129 -10.23 5.07 -8.78
N PHE A 130 -8.99 4.59 -8.98
CA PHE A 130 -7.94 5.35 -9.67
C PHE A 130 -8.34 5.67 -11.11
N ILE A 131 -8.79 4.66 -11.86
CA ILE A 131 -9.25 4.81 -13.25
C ILE A 131 -10.40 5.82 -13.33
N ARG A 132 -11.36 5.75 -12.41
CA ARG A 132 -12.51 6.66 -12.42
C ARG A 132 -12.10 8.08 -12.03
N ALA A 133 -11.24 8.23 -11.02
CA ALA A 133 -10.73 9.53 -10.60
C ALA A 133 -9.95 10.22 -11.73
N SER A 134 -9.05 9.50 -12.41
CA SER A 134 -8.26 10.03 -13.55
C SER A 134 -9.17 10.45 -14.71
N ARG A 135 -10.13 9.60 -15.09
CA ARG A 135 -11.12 9.92 -16.14
C ARG A 135 -11.96 11.14 -15.82
N MET A 136 -12.44 11.25 -14.58
CA MET A 136 -13.27 12.37 -14.17
C MET A 136 -12.44 13.64 -14.04
N LEU A 137 -11.23 13.61 -13.48
CA LEU A 137 -10.37 14.78 -13.42
C LEU A 137 -9.84 15.19 -14.82
N GLY A 138 -9.88 14.26 -15.77
CA GLY A 138 -9.25 14.34 -17.07
C GLY A 138 -7.78 13.91 -16.97
N TYR A 139 -7.24 13.36 -18.06
CA TYR A 139 -5.88 12.81 -18.05
C TYR A 139 -4.80 13.89 -18.04
N GLU A 140 -3.70 13.60 -17.35
CA GLU A 140 -2.47 14.39 -17.28
C GLU A 140 -1.80 14.49 -18.65
N GLU A 141 -1.52 15.72 -19.07
CA GLU A 141 -0.79 15.99 -20.30
C GLU A 141 0.72 15.84 -20.09
N ARG A 142 1.49 15.49 -21.15
CA ARG A 142 2.94 15.20 -21.03
C ARG A 142 3.79 16.34 -20.46
N ARG A 143 3.28 17.56 -20.45
CA ARG A 143 3.98 18.78 -19.98
C ARG A 143 3.25 19.46 -18.82
N GLU A 144 2.22 18.81 -18.27
CA GLU A 144 1.45 19.36 -17.16
C GLU A 144 2.23 19.20 -15.86
N ASN A 145 2.58 20.31 -15.22
CA ASN A 145 3.20 20.32 -13.91
C ASN A 145 2.14 20.53 -12.83
N GLY A 146 2.20 19.73 -11.76
CA GLY A 146 1.31 19.89 -10.59
C GLY A 146 -0.05 19.19 -10.72
N TYR A 147 -0.22 18.25 -11.65
CA TYR A 147 -1.34 17.31 -11.61
C TYR A 147 -1.20 16.38 -10.36
N PRO A 148 -2.31 16.00 -9.68
CA PRO A 148 -3.70 16.38 -9.92
C PRO A 148 -4.10 17.74 -9.34
N LEU A 149 -3.28 18.32 -8.46
CA LEU A 149 -3.64 19.48 -7.63
C LEU A 149 -4.07 20.72 -8.42
N VAL A 150 -3.38 21.06 -9.51
CA VAL A 150 -3.72 22.22 -10.35
C VAL A 150 -5.15 22.11 -10.90
N ARG A 151 -5.56 20.91 -11.35
CA ARG A 151 -6.91 20.66 -11.84
C ARG A 151 -7.95 20.68 -10.73
N LEU A 152 -7.60 20.17 -9.55
CA LEU A 152 -8.48 20.21 -8.38
C LEU A 152 -8.73 21.66 -7.95
N ASN A 153 -7.70 22.48 -7.85
CA ASN A 153 -7.82 23.91 -7.55
C ASN A 153 -8.67 24.65 -8.59
N ALA A 154 -8.45 24.41 -9.88
CA ALA A 154 -9.26 25.01 -10.94
C ALA A 154 -10.74 24.56 -10.87
N GLY A 155 -10.98 23.30 -10.50
CA GLY A 155 -12.32 22.76 -10.32
C GLY A 155 -13.06 23.33 -9.11
N THR A 156 -12.40 23.45 -7.95
CA THR A 156 -13.03 23.91 -6.71
C THR A 156 -13.26 25.42 -6.64
N THR A 157 -12.58 26.19 -7.49
CA THR A 157 -12.78 27.63 -7.68
C THR A 157 -13.83 27.97 -8.74
N SER A 158 -14.36 26.97 -9.46
CA SER A 158 -15.35 27.19 -10.50
C SER A 158 -16.75 27.45 -9.93
N GLU A 159 -17.42 28.49 -10.44
CA GLU A 159 -18.82 28.80 -10.09
C GLU A 159 -19.85 28.00 -10.93
N LYS A 160 -19.39 27.23 -11.93
CA LYS A 160 -20.27 26.51 -12.86
C LYS A 160 -20.91 25.30 -12.15
N PRO A 161 -22.26 25.19 -12.07
CA PRO A 161 -22.92 24.12 -11.32
C PRO A 161 -22.50 22.70 -11.72
N GLN A 162 -22.33 22.45 -13.01
CA GLN A 162 -21.88 21.16 -13.54
C GLN A 162 -20.45 20.80 -13.12
N VAL A 163 -19.57 21.80 -12.98
CA VAL A 163 -18.20 21.59 -12.49
C VAL A 163 -18.23 21.29 -11.00
N ILE A 164 -19.05 22.00 -10.23
CA ILE A 164 -19.23 21.77 -8.80
C ILE A 164 -19.71 20.33 -8.53
N VAL A 165 -20.74 19.86 -9.24
CA VAL A 165 -21.24 18.47 -9.10
C VAL A 165 -20.13 17.46 -9.43
N LYS A 166 -19.43 17.65 -10.55
CA LYS A 166 -18.31 16.80 -10.94
C LYS A 166 -17.19 16.80 -9.90
N MET A 167 -16.91 17.93 -9.26
CA MET A 167 -15.89 18.04 -8.20
C MET A 167 -16.29 17.39 -6.91
N LYS A 168 -17.58 17.36 -6.56
CA LYS A 168 -18.05 16.55 -5.43
C LYS A 168 -17.72 15.06 -5.64
N ASP A 169 -18.02 14.56 -6.84
CA ASP A 169 -17.73 13.18 -7.22
C ASP A 169 -16.23 12.87 -7.21
N VAL A 170 -15.41 13.73 -7.82
CA VAL A 170 -13.95 13.56 -7.87
C VAL A 170 -13.34 13.61 -6.46
N LEU A 171 -13.73 14.58 -5.63
CA LEU A 171 -13.16 14.71 -4.29
C LEU A 171 -13.59 13.58 -3.37
N PHE A 172 -14.81 13.05 -3.53
CA PHE A 172 -15.18 11.86 -2.79
C PHE A 172 -14.40 10.62 -3.26
N LEU A 173 -14.21 10.42 -4.57
CA LEU A 173 -13.35 9.35 -5.09
C LEU A 173 -11.92 9.43 -4.53
N LEU A 174 -11.29 10.60 -4.60
CA LEU A 174 -9.91 10.79 -4.15
C LEU A 174 -9.78 10.63 -2.63
N ARG A 175 -10.74 11.14 -1.85
CA ARG A 175 -10.71 10.99 -0.39
C ARG A 175 -11.05 9.56 0.05
N ALA A 176 -11.88 8.85 -0.71
CA ALA A 176 -12.13 7.42 -0.48
C ALA A 176 -10.89 6.58 -0.79
N LEU A 177 -10.22 6.83 -1.92
CA LEU A 177 -8.90 6.25 -2.24
C LEU A 177 -7.91 6.47 -1.09
N PHE A 178 -7.78 7.73 -0.67
CA PHE A 178 -6.92 8.11 0.45
C PHE A 178 -7.26 7.32 1.72
N TYR A 179 -8.53 7.31 2.12
CA TYR A 179 -8.97 6.53 3.28
C TYR A 179 -8.61 5.04 3.16
N LEU A 180 -8.90 4.42 2.02
CA LEU A 180 -8.70 3.00 1.79
C LEU A 180 -7.22 2.62 1.85
N ILE A 181 -6.36 3.41 1.21
CA ILE A 181 -4.90 3.27 1.24
C ILE A 181 -4.40 3.22 2.69
N TYR A 182 -4.68 4.27 3.48
CA TYR A 182 -4.18 4.39 4.85
C TYR A 182 -4.87 3.49 5.88
N ARG A 183 -5.98 2.84 5.49
CA ARG A 183 -6.73 1.97 6.38
C ARG A 183 -6.47 0.48 6.14
N TYR A 184 -6.26 0.09 4.87
CA TYR A 184 -6.31 -1.31 4.47
C TYR A 184 -5.06 -1.80 3.75
N CYS A 185 -4.25 -0.93 3.15
CA CYS A 185 -3.06 -1.36 2.43
C CYS A 185 -1.85 -1.55 3.35
N THR A 186 -1.03 -2.56 3.08
CA THR A 186 0.33 -2.69 3.62
C THR A 186 1.34 -1.96 2.75
N LEU A 187 2.57 -1.78 3.25
CA LEU A 187 3.65 -1.17 2.48
C LEU A 187 3.94 -1.95 1.18
N GLU A 188 3.95 -3.27 1.26
CA GLU A 188 4.16 -4.17 0.11
C GLU A 188 3.07 -3.98 -0.94
N GLN A 189 1.80 -3.91 -0.51
CA GLN A 189 0.68 -3.64 -1.42
C GLN A 189 0.83 -2.28 -2.12
N LEU A 190 1.31 -1.24 -1.42
CA LEU A 190 1.56 0.05 -2.04
C LEU A 190 2.68 0.00 -3.08
N ASN A 191 3.73 -0.78 -2.83
CA ASN A 191 4.84 -0.95 -3.77
C ASN A 191 4.39 -1.65 -5.07
N LEU A 192 3.33 -2.47 -5.03
CA LEU A 192 2.79 -3.13 -6.22
C LEU A 192 1.94 -2.19 -7.11
N ILE A 193 1.32 -1.14 -6.54
CA ILE A 193 0.35 -0.29 -7.28
C ILE A 193 0.94 0.35 -8.55
N PRO A 194 2.16 0.94 -8.54
CA PRO A 194 2.75 1.49 -9.76
C PRO A 194 2.88 0.46 -10.89
N PHE A 195 3.24 -0.78 -10.56
CA PHE A 195 3.36 -1.87 -11.54
C PHE A 195 1.99 -2.33 -12.03
N LEU A 196 1.00 -2.42 -11.13
CA LEU A 196 -0.39 -2.71 -11.51
C LEU A 196 -0.96 -1.65 -12.46
N ILE A 197 -0.65 -0.37 -12.25
CA ILE A 197 -1.03 0.71 -13.17
C ILE A 197 -0.32 0.52 -14.53
N TYR A 198 0.99 0.26 -14.50
CA TYR A 198 1.79 0.11 -15.72
C TYR A 198 1.35 -1.08 -16.59
N PHE A 199 1.22 -2.26 -15.99
CA PHE A 199 0.86 -3.49 -16.69
C PHE A 199 -0.64 -3.63 -16.97
N ARG A 200 -1.46 -2.62 -16.68
CA ARG A 200 -2.89 -2.67 -17.02
C ARG A 200 -3.07 -2.81 -18.54
N SER A 201 -3.88 -3.79 -18.94
CA SER A 201 -4.21 -4.04 -20.34
C SER A 201 -5.08 -2.92 -20.93
N HIS A 202 -5.04 -2.76 -22.25
CA HIS A 202 -5.85 -1.79 -23.01
C HIS A 202 -5.87 -0.39 -22.39
N THR A 203 -4.68 0.10 -22.04
CA THR A 203 -4.51 1.37 -21.32
C THR A 203 -3.54 2.26 -22.09
N THR A 204 -3.85 3.55 -22.19
CA THR A 204 -2.93 4.51 -22.83
C THR A 204 -1.85 5.00 -21.86
N ASP A 205 -0.73 5.49 -22.38
CA ASP A 205 0.31 6.12 -21.56
C ASP A 205 -0.21 7.32 -20.75
N GLU A 206 -1.22 8.02 -21.26
CA GLU A 206 -1.86 9.16 -20.58
C GLU A 206 -2.68 8.69 -19.38
N GLU A 207 -3.43 7.59 -19.53
CA GLU A 207 -4.15 6.95 -18.43
C GLU A 207 -3.18 6.50 -17.33
N ARG A 208 -2.11 5.77 -17.70
CA ARG A 208 -1.08 5.29 -16.75
C ARG A 208 -0.44 6.43 -15.97
N ARG A 209 -0.05 7.51 -16.67
CA ARG A 209 0.58 8.69 -16.04
C ARG A 209 -0.35 9.35 -15.04
N SER A 210 -1.61 9.57 -15.44
CA SER A 210 -2.64 10.19 -14.60
C SER A 210 -2.94 9.38 -13.34
N GLU A 211 -3.06 8.06 -13.48
CA GLU A 211 -3.31 7.15 -12.37
C GLU A 211 -2.12 7.14 -11.41
N LEU A 212 -0.90 7.07 -11.94
CA LEU A 212 0.33 7.10 -11.16
C LEU A 212 0.52 8.43 -10.44
N ALA A 213 0.22 9.56 -11.09
CA ALA A 213 0.32 10.88 -10.48
C ALA A 213 -0.70 11.09 -9.36
N ILE A 214 -1.94 10.56 -9.50
CA ILE A 214 -2.90 10.52 -8.39
C ILE A 214 -2.34 9.67 -7.24
N PHE A 215 -1.84 8.47 -7.53
CA PHE A 215 -1.26 7.59 -6.51
C PHE A 215 -0.10 8.26 -5.75
N ASN A 216 0.84 8.88 -6.48
CA ASN A 216 1.98 9.58 -5.91
C ASN A 216 1.53 10.78 -5.08
N TRP A 217 0.56 11.56 -5.56
CA TRP A 217 0.01 12.67 -4.79
C TRP A 217 -0.56 12.20 -3.45
N LEU A 218 -1.39 11.15 -3.47
CA LEU A 218 -2.02 10.60 -2.26
C LEU A 218 -1.04 10.00 -1.26
N THR A 219 0.09 9.44 -1.70
CA THR A 219 1.02 8.68 -0.85
C THR A 219 2.29 9.46 -0.46
N GLN A 220 2.78 10.33 -1.35
CA GLN A 220 4.02 11.09 -1.15
C GLN A 220 3.73 12.50 -0.61
N ASN A 221 2.59 13.11 -0.98
CA ASN A 221 2.20 14.46 -0.55
C ASN A 221 1.09 14.43 0.51
N THR A 222 1.20 13.52 1.48
CA THR A 222 0.17 13.22 2.49
C THR A 222 -0.38 14.49 3.17
N ASN A 223 0.50 15.40 3.61
CA ASN A 223 0.09 16.62 4.32
C ASN A 223 -0.68 17.59 3.40
N GLU A 224 -0.22 17.78 2.17
CA GLU A 224 -0.92 18.63 1.20
C GLU A 224 -2.29 18.05 0.85
N CYS A 225 -2.39 16.73 0.66
CA CYS A 225 -3.65 16.03 0.45
C CYS A 225 -4.61 16.23 1.61
N ILE A 226 -4.16 16.02 2.86
CA ILE A 226 -5.00 16.18 4.05
C ILE A 226 -5.52 17.61 4.13
N ARG A 227 -4.65 18.61 3.98
CA ARG A 227 -5.01 20.01 4.07
C ARG A 227 -6.01 20.39 2.98
N PHE A 228 -5.78 19.90 1.76
CA PHE A 228 -6.69 20.11 0.65
C PHE A 228 -8.07 19.51 0.93
N PHE A 229 -8.15 18.25 1.37
CA PHE A 229 -9.42 17.59 1.66
C PHE A 229 -10.18 18.26 2.80
N ASN A 230 -9.51 18.64 3.89
CA ASN A 230 -10.14 19.31 5.03
C ASN A 230 -10.65 20.72 4.66
N THR A 231 -9.92 21.45 3.80
CA THR A 231 -10.36 22.76 3.27
C THR A 231 -11.63 22.64 2.42
N HIS A 232 -11.85 21.49 1.79
CA HIS A 232 -12.94 21.25 0.84
C HIS A 232 -13.93 20.19 1.34
N ASP A 233 -14.08 20.02 2.67
CA ASP A 233 -15.01 19.05 3.28
C ASP A 233 -16.44 19.15 2.73
N GLN A 234 -16.90 20.36 2.38
CA GLN A 234 -18.21 20.63 1.79
C GLN A 234 -18.47 19.92 0.45
N TYR A 235 -17.40 19.51 -0.25
CA TYR A 235 -17.51 18.77 -1.50
C TYR A 235 -17.75 17.27 -1.29
N ILE A 236 -17.60 16.74 -0.07
CA ILE A 236 -17.88 15.32 0.19
C ILE A 236 -19.39 15.10 0.25
N ASP A 237 -19.93 14.52 -0.84
CA ASP A 237 -21.36 14.27 -1.03
C ASP A 237 -21.64 12.76 -1.13
N PHE A 238 -22.29 12.19 -0.12
CA PHE A 238 -22.58 10.75 -0.08
C PHE A 238 -23.51 10.27 -1.20
N ARG A 239 -24.16 11.18 -1.92
CA ARG A 239 -24.93 10.83 -3.12
C ARG A 239 -24.06 10.21 -4.21
N SER A 240 -22.78 10.54 -4.30
CA SER A 240 -21.88 10.00 -5.33
C SER A 240 -21.75 8.48 -5.25
N ILE A 241 -21.92 7.86 -4.07
CA ILE A 241 -22.01 6.40 -3.96
C ILE A 241 -23.10 5.84 -4.87
N LYS A 242 -24.27 6.49 -4.98
CA LYS A 242 -25.36 5.98 -5.82
C LYS A 242 -25.09 6.10 -7.33
N PHE A 243 -24.20 7.00 -7.74
CA PHE A 243 -23.99 7.34 -9.15
C PHE A 243 -22.64 6.87 -9.71
N ILE A 244 -21.73 6.41 -8.84
CA ILE A 244 -20.39 5.99 -9.23
C ILE A 244 -20.17 4.54 -8.80
N ASP A 245 -20.25 3.63 -9.76
CA ASP A 245 -20.11 2.18 -9.53
C ASP A 245 -18.82 1.81 -8.77
N ALA A 246 -17.71 2.52 -9.03
CA ALA A 246 -16.46 2.30 -8.33
C ALA A 246 -16.59 2.57 -6.81
N LEU A 247 -17.32 3.62 -6.40
CA LEU A 247 -17.61 3.89 -4.99
C LEU A 247 -18.57 2.86 -4.38
N GLN A 248 -19.54 2.37 -5.16
CA GLN A 248 -20.48 1.34 -4.68
C GLN A 248 -19.75 0.08 -4.22
N ARG A 249 -18.79 -0.38 -5.02
CA ARG A 249 -18.02 -1.59 -4.73
C ARG A 249 -17.32 -1.52 -3.37
N VAL A 250 -16.75 -0.36 -3.04
CA VAL A 250 -16.03 -0.15 -1.76
C VAL A 250 -16.90 0.40 -0.64
N THR A 251 -18.21 0.54 -0.82
CA THR A 251 -19.10 1.16 0.19
C THR A 251 -19.10 0.41 1.52
N HIS A 252 -18.85 -0.90 1.49
CA HIS A 252 -18.75 -1.74 2.68
C HIS A 252 -17.47 -1.52 3.49
N LEU A 253 -16.45 -0.88 2.91
CA LEU A 253 -15.16 -0.58 3.53
C LEU A 253 -15.08 0.85 4.08
N ILE A 254 -15.96 1.76 3.64
CA ILE A 254 -15.96 3.16 4.10
C ILE A 254 -17.03 3.41 5.18
N PRO A 255 -16.80 4.34 6.12
CA PRO A 255 -17.83 4.78 7.07
C PRO A 255 -19.13 5.20 6.37
N ARG A 256 -20.26 4.75 6.91
CA ARG A 256 -21.60 4.94 6.30
C ARG A 256 -22.15 6.35 6.46
N LEU A 257 -21.73 7.06 7.50
CA LEU A 257 -22.16 8.43 7.78
C LEU A 257 -21.07 9.40 7.33
N ARG A 258 -21.48 10.52 6.73
CA ARG A 258 -20.57 11.57 6.30
C ARG A 258 -19.69 12.08 7.44
N VAL A 259 -20.27 12.29 8.62
CA VAL A 259 -19.52 12.78 9.80
C VAL A 259 -18.41 11.81 10.20
N ASP A 260 -18.69 10.50 10.17
CA ASP A 260 -17.72 9.46 10.52
C ASP A 260 -16.62 9.36 9.45
N PHE A 261 -16.97 9.51 8.17
CA PHE A 261 -15.99 9.51 7.08
C PHE A 261 -15.05 10.71 7.13
N LEU A 262 -15.60 11.91 7.37
CA LEU A 262 -14.79 13.12 7.55
C LEU A 262 -13.88 13.00 8.79
N SER A 263 -14.40 12.46 9.89
CA SER A 263 -13.61 12.20 11.11
C SER A 263 -12.49 11.18 10.85
N ALA A 264 -12.77 10.11 10.10
CA ALA A 264 -11.81 9.07 9.80
C ALA A 264 -10.68 9.53 8.87
N THR A 265 -10.89 10.63 8.13
CA THR A 265 -9.92 11.25 7.20
C THR A 265 -9.51 12.66 7.64
N ASN A 266 -9.69 12.95 8.93
CA ASN A 266 -9.34 14.25 9.50
C ASN A 266 -7.82 14.40 9.65
N GLN A 267 -7.32 15.63 9.51
CA GLN A 267 -5.91 15.94 9.74
C GLN A 267 -5.39 15.59 11.14
N SER A 268 -6.28 15.51 12.15
CA SER A 268 -5.93 15.19 13.53
C SER A 268 -5.66 13.70 13.79
N ARG A 269 -5.87 12.82 12.80
CA ARG A 269 -5.62 11.39 12.92
C ARG A 269 -4.11 11.14 12.96
N TRP A 270 -3.63 10.37 13.93
CA TRP A 270 -2.20 10.25 14.26
C TRP A 270 -1.26 9.93 13.07
N ILE A 271 -1.72 9.09 12.14
CA ILE A 271 -0.89 8.53 11.06
C ILE A 271 -0.38 9.61 10.10
N TYR A 272 -1.17 10.65 9.83
CA TYR A 272 -0.81 11.69 8.87
C TYR A 272 0.30 12.62 9.38
N PRO A 273 0.19 13.25 10.56
CA PRO A 273 1.28 14.02 11.14
C PRO A 273 2.50 13.15 11.48
N PHE A 274 2.31 11.88 11.83
CA PHE A 274 3.42 10.94 12.03
C PHE A 274 4.27 10.77 10.77
N ILE A 275 3.64 10.49 9.62
CA ILE A 275 4.36 10.32 8.35
C ILE A 275 5.11 11.59 7.96
N GLN A 276 4.50 12.77 8.17
CA GLN A 276 5.17 14.05 7.94
C GLN A 276 6.42 14.18 8.83
N LEU A 277 6.26 13.91 10.12
CA LEU A 277 7.32 14.04 11.12
C LEU A 277 8.50 13.10 10.83
N VAL A 278 8.25 11.84 10.49
CA VAL A 278 9.35 10.88 10.26
C VAL A 278 10.00 11.04 8.89
N ARG A 279 9.25 11.43 7.85
CA ARG A 279 9.78 11.45 6.47
C ARG A 279 10.31 12.80 6.01
N LEU A 280 9.81 13.91 6.57
CA LEU A 280 10.15 15.26 6.12
C LEU A 280 10.96 16.04 7.16
N ASP A 281 10.70 15.86 8.45
CA ASP A 281 11.40 16.58 9.52
C ASP A 281 12.65 15.81 9.97
N GLN A 282 13.75 15.98 9.22
CA GLN A 282 15.03 15.34 9.54
C GLN A 282 15.77 16.14 10.62
N GLY A 283 15.80 15.61 11.84
CA GLY A 283 16.54 16.22 12.94
C GLY A 283 16.27 15.62 14.32
N ASP A 284 15.16 14.90 14.48
CA ASP A 284 14.82 14.25 15.74
C ASP A 284 15.57 12.93 15.94
N THR A 285 15.93 12.63 17.19
CA THR A 285 16.41 11.30 17.59
C THR A 285 15.25 10.29 17.67
N GLU A 286 15.55 8.98 17.65
CA GLU A 286 14.52 7.92 17.78
C GLU A 286 13.64 8.13 19.05
N ASP A 287 14.26 8.48 20.19
CA ASP A 287 13.54 8.77 21.43
C ASP A 287 12.58 9.96 21.29
N GLN A 288 13.00 11.03 20.60
CA GLN A 288 12.16 12.21 20.36
C GLN A 288 11.01 11.88 19.41
N LEU A 289 11.26 11.06 18.38
CA LEU A 289 10.21 10.59 17.46
C LEU A 289 9.19 9.73 18.21
N ILE A 290 9.62 8.85 19.11
CA ILE A 290 8.73 8.03 19.94
C ILE A 290 7.85 8.93 20.83
N GLU A 291 8.44 9.92 21.52
CA GLU A 291 7.70 10.83 22.40
C GLU A 291 6.67 11.68 21.63
N LYS A 292 7.08 12.27 20.50
CA LYS A 292 6.16 13.02 19.63
C LYS A 292 5.05 12.12 19.09
N THR A 293 5.38 10.89 18.68
CA THR A 293 4.38 9.90 18.22
C THR A 293 3.41 9.53 19.33
N PHE A 294 3.89 9.31 20.55
CA PHE A 294 3.05 9.06 21.72
C PHE A 294 2.05 10.21 21.95
N HIS A 295 2.50 11.47 21.86
CA HIS A 295 1.59 12.61 21.96
C HIS A 295 0.56 12.68 20.82
N LEU A 296 0.93 12.32 19.59
CA LEU A 296 -0.03 12.20 18.49
C LEU A 296 -1.11 11.14 18.77
N LEU A 297 -0.72 10.01 19.39
CA LEU A 297 -1.66 8.97 19.81
C LEU A 297 -2.61 9.47 20.90
N GLU A 298 -2.09 10.21 21.89
CA GLU A 298 -2.92 10.83 22.94
C GLU A 298 -3.93 11.81 22.36
N LEU A 299 -3.49 12.70 21.45
CA LEU A 299 -4.36 13.69 20.81
C LEU A 299 -5.46 13.03 19.95
N ASP A 300 -5.13 11.98 19.20
CA ASP A 300 -6.13 11.26 18.42
C ASP A 300 -7.10 10.51 19.34
N PHE A 301 -6.60 9.82 20.38
CA PHE A 301 -7.47 9.16 21.36
C PHE A 301 -8.36 10.17 22.10
N ALA A 302 -7.88 11.39 22.37
CA ALA A 302 -8.64 12.48 23.00
C ALA A 302 -9.93 12.83 22.25
N THR A 303 -10.01 12.56 20.93
CA THR A 303 -11.21 12.80 20.13
C THR A 303 -12.34 11.78 20.38
N ARG A 304 -12.04 10.62 21.00
CA ARG A 304 -13.03 9.56 21.27
C ARG A 304 -13.92 9.89 22.46
N LYS A 305 -15.18 9.44 22.43
CA LYS A 305 -16.11 9.62 23.56
C LYS A 305 -15.79 8.71 24.76
N ASP A 306 -15.43 7.46 24.49
CA ASP A 306 -15.08 6.47 25.52
C ASP A 306 -13.58 6.56 25.86
N LYS A 307 -13.27 6.81 27.14
CA LYS A 307 -11.92 6.93 27.71
C LYS A 307 -11.53 5.75 28.61
N SER A 308 -12.32 4.68 28.61
CA SER A 308 -12.02 3.49 29.40
C SER A 308 -10.72 2.83 28.93
N LEU A 309 -10.03 2.13 29.84
CA LEU A 309 -8.86 1.32 29.50
C LEU A 309 -9.14 0.33 28.34
N ALA A 310 -10.35 -0.24 28.27
CA ALA A 310 -10.74 -1.13 27.17
C ALA A 310 -10.79 -0.40 25.82
N ALA A 311 -11.32 0.83 25.80
CA ALA A 311 -11.30 1.68 24.61
C ALA A 311 -9.88 2.09 24.20
N GLY A 312 -9.00 2.34 25.18
CA GLY A 312 -7.56 2.59 24.94
C GLY A 312 -6.86 1.40 24.28
N LEU A 313 -7.05 0.19 24.80
CA LEU A 313 -6.49 -1.03 24.18
C LEU A 313 -7.07 -1.31 22.79
N SER A 314 -8.37 -1.05 22.59
CA SER A 314 -9.00 -1.15 21.26
C SER A 314 -8.44 -0.13 20.26
N PHE A 315 -8.18 1.10 20.73
CA PHE A 315 -7.50 2.13 19.94
C PHE A 315 -6.07 1.69 19.57
N ALA A 316 -5.27 1.26 20.53
CA ALA A 316 -3.92 0.75 20.29
C ALA A 316 -3.89 -0.39 19.26
N SER A 317 -4.83 -1.33 19.34
CA SER A 317 -4.97 -2.40 18.34
C SER A 317 -5.28 -1.86 16.94
N ALA A 318 -6.07 -0.78 16.84
CA ALA A 318 -6.35 -0.13 15.57
C ALA A 318 -5.15 0.64 15.01
N VAL A 319 -4.35 1.29 15.87
CA VAL A 319 -3.07 1.93 15.52
C VAL A 319 -2.10 0.88 15.00
N ASN A 320 -1.94 -0.24 15.69
CA ASN A 320 -1.04 -1.31 15.28
C ASN A 320 -1.38 -1.87 13.88
N ARG A 321 -2.68 -2.08 13.61
CA ARG A 321 -3.13 -2.48 12.27
C ARG A 321 -2.80 -1.44 11.19
N GLN A 322 -2.89 -0.15 11.52
CA GLN A 322 -2.55 0.93 10.59
C GLN A 322 -1.04 1.06 10.36
N ALA A 323 -0.22 0.67 11.33
CA ALA A 323 1.24 0.72 11.22
C ALA A 323 1.80 -0.21 10.11
N ARG A 324 1.02 -1.16 9.60
CA ARG A 324 1.41 -2.04 8.47
C ARG A 324 1.68 -1.33 7.15
N ILE A 325 1.26 -0.07 7.01
CA ILE A 325 1.60 0.79 5.86
C ILE A 325 3.01 1.39 5.96
N LEU A 326 3.64 1.26 7.13
CA LEU A 326 4.92 1.86 7.47
C LEU A 326 6.06 0.87 7.24
N ASN A 327 7.27 1.39 7.02
CA ASN A 327 8.45 0.53 6.98
C ASN A 327 8.81 0.03 8.39
N SER A 328 9.72 -0.94 8.49
CA SER A 328 10.07 -1.58 9.77
C SER A 328 10.59 -0.59 10.83
N GLN A 329 11.35 0.41 10.41
CA GLN A 329 11.88 1.44 11.33
C GLN A 329 10.77 2.35 11.86
N GLU A 330 9.89 2.82 10.96
CA GLU A 330 8.71 3.62 11.31
C GLU A 330 7.73 2.83 12.21
N ALA A 331 7.46 1.57 11.88
CA ALA A 331 6.58 0.69 12.65
C ALA A 331 7.13 0.46 14.07
N LYS A 332 8.45 0.29 14.23
CA LYS A 332 9.10 0.17 15.54
C LYS A 332 8.89 1.40 16.42
N ILE A 333 8.97 2.60 15.84
CA ILE A 333 8.69 3.86 16.56
C ILE A 333 7.23 3.87 17.05
N VAL A 334 6.28 3.51 16.17
CA VAL A 334 4.86 3.45 16.52
C VAL A 334 4.58 2.39 17.58
N TYR A 335 5.21 1.22 17.50
CA TYR A 335 5.07 0.15 18.49
C TYR A 335 5.53 0.62 19.88
N SER A 336 6.70 1.27 19.96
CA SER A 336 7.21 1.85 21.21
C SER A 336 6.24 2.91 21.75
N ALA A 337 5.70 3.78 20.89
CA ALA A 337 4.70 4.78 21.28
C ALA A 337 3.38 4.14 21.75
N ILE A 338 2.94 3.03 21.15
CA ILE A 338 1.78 2.25 21.62
C ILE A 338 2.02 1.69 23.01
N CYS A 339 3.22 1.17 23.29
CA CYS A 339 3.60 0.69 24.62
C CYS A 339 3.47 1.80 25.66
N LEU A 340 4.04 2.98 25.37
CA LEU A 340 3.91 4.16 26.24
C LEU A 340 2.45 4.55 26.45
N PHE A 341 1.67 4.63 25.37
CA PHE A 341 0.25 4.96 25.39
C PHE A 341 -0.56 4.03 26.30
N CYS A 342 -0.44 2.71 26.11
CA CYS A 342 -1.23 1.75 26.87
C CYS A 342 -0.89 1.78 28.37
N LEU A 343 0.39 1.96 28.70
CA LEU A 343 0.85 2.03 30.09
C LEU A 343 0.43 3.35 30.76
N GLU A 344 0.41 4.46 30.03
CA GLU A 344 -0.08 5.74 30.55
C GLU A 344 -1.60 5.74 30.75
N GLU A 345 -2.36 5.20 29.79
CA GLU A 345 -3.81 5.04 29.96
C GLU A 345 -4.17 4.11 31.12
N TYR A 346 -3.37 3.07 31.36
CA TYR A 346 -3.49 2.23 32.56
C TYR A 346 -3.28 3.04 33.84
N LYS A 347 -2.24 3.87 33.91
CA LYS A 347 -1.94 4.72 35.08
C LYS A 347 -3.08 5.70 35.36
N LYS A 348 -3.52 6.46 34.36
CA LYS A 348 -4.65 7.41 34.48
C LYS A 348 -5.91 6.71 35.00
N ASN A 349 -6.29 5.59 34.38
CA ASN A 349 -7.46 4.80 34.82
C ASN A 349 -7.29 4.21 36.22
N ARG A 350 -6.06 4.00 36.71
CA ARG A 350 -5.81 3.47 38.05
C ARG A 350 -5.86 4.58 39.11
N GLU A 351 -5.35 5.75 38.80
CA GLU A 351 -5.39 6.95 39.66
C GLU A 351 -6.83 7.46 39.87
N GLU A 352 -7.68 7.33 38.85
CA GLU A 352 -9.10 7.68 38.91
C GLU A 352 -9.96 6.62 39.64
N ASP A 353 -9.45 5.39 39.82
CA ASP A 353 -10.19 4.29 40.46
C ASP A 353 -10.06 4.38 41.99
N SER A 354 -10.98 5.10 42.63
CA SER A 354 -11.07 5.29 44.09
C SER A 354 -11.29 3.99 44.89
N ARG A 355 -11.51 2.85 44.23
CA ARG A 355 -11.61 1.53 44.85
C ARG A 355 -10.23 0.99 45.18
N ASP A 356 -9.70 1.46 46.30
CA ASP A 356 -8.31 1.21 46.65
C ASP A 356 -8.07 -0.14 47.36
N LYS A 357 -9.12 -0.84 47.81
CA LYS A 357 -8.98 -2.04 48.65
C LYS A 357 -10.05 -3.07 48.35
N HIS A 358 -9.70 -4.10 47.58
CA HIS A 358 -10.58 -5.28 47.40
C HIS A 358 -10.04 -6.57 48.04
N SER A 359 -8.83 -6.60 48.62
CA SER A 359 -8.41 -7.71 49.50
C SER A 359 -7.14 -7.39 50.30
N LEU A 360 -6.91 -8.11 51.41
CA LEU A 360 -5.66 -8.12 52.19
C LEU A 360 -4.42 -8.53 51.38
N TRP A 361 -4.61 -9.09 50.17
CA TRP A 361 -3.56 -9.58 49.28
C TRP A 361 -3.42 -8.74 48.00
N SER A 362 -4.14 -7.62 47.88
CA SER A 362 -4.04 -6.77 46.69
C SER A 362 -2.83 -5.85 46.80
N ILE A 363 -1.89 -5.98 45.86
CA ILE A 363 -0.75 -5.06 45.70
C ILE A 363 -1.27 -3.63 45.52
N SER A 364 -0.63 -2.68 46.19
CA SER A 364 -1.05 -1.27 46.20
C SER A 364 -1.14 -0.70 44.79
N GLY A 365 -2.01 0.29 44.59
CA GLY A 365 -2.10 1.03 43.32
C GLY A 365 -0.75 1.62 42.93
N GLU A 366 -0.03 2.18 43.91
CA GLU A 366 1.29 2.78 43.72
C GLU A 366 2.33 1.79 43.19
N THR A 367 2.44 0.58 43.77
CA THR A 367 3.38 -0.43 43.25
C THR A 367 3.02 -0.88 41.84
N LYS A 368 1.73 -0.90 41.48
CA LYS A 368 1.32 -1.20 40.10
C LYS A 368 1.66 -0.06 39.13
N CYS A 369 1.53 1.20 39.55
CA CYS A 369 1.93 2.35 38.75
C CYS A 369 3.46 2.41 38.59
N GLN A 370 4.23 2.11 39.64
CA GLN A 370 5.69 1.99 39.57
C GLN A 370 6.13 0.86 38.63
N ALA A 371 5.46 -0.30 38.69
CA ALA A 371 5.72 -1.40 37.77
C ALA A 371 5.39 -1.01 36.31
N ALA A 372 4.31 -0.26 36.07
CA ALA A 372 3.98 0.26 34.74
C ALA A 372 5.02 1.26 34.22
N GLU A 373 5.54 2.17 35.07
CA GLU A 373 6.63 3.08 34.69
C GLU A 373 7.92 2.35 34.35
N LYS A 374 8.26 1.32 35.12
CA LYS A 374 9.38 0.43 34.81
C LYS A 374 9.18 -0.30 33.48
N GLN A 375 7.95 -0.73 33.17
CA GLN A 375 7.64 -1.33 31.87
C GLN A 375 7.78 -0.32 30.72
N LYS A 376 7.43 0.97 30.92
CA LYS A 376 7.65 2.03 29.92
C LYS A 376 9.12 2.19 29.59
N LEU A 377 9.97 2.22 30.62
CA LEU A 377 11.43 2.31 30.45
C LEU A 377 11.97 1.07 29.70
N ALA A 378 11.46 -0.12 30.01
CA ALA A 378 11.84 -1.35 29.31
C ALA A 378 11.44 -1.33 27.83
N ALA A 379 10.25 -0.81 27.50
CA ALA A 379 9.80 -0.64 26.11
C ALA A 379 10.69 0.32 25.29
N LEU A 380 11.33 1.29 25.97
CA LEU A 380 12.34 2.19 25.38
C LEU A 380 13.75 1.56 25.31
N GLY A 381 13.89 0.26 25.57
CA GLY A 381 15.17 -0.44 25.56
C GLY A 381 16.09 -0.10 26.73
N LYS A 382 15.60 0.61 27.76
CA LYS A 382 16.41 0.94 28.95
C LYS A 382 16.49 -0.29 29.86
N PRO A 383 17.63 -0.54 30.52
CA PRO A 383 17.77 -1.65 31.45
C PRO A 383 16.95 -1.39 32.71
N VAL A 384 16.04 -2.31 33.05
CA VAL A 384 15.12 -2.17 34.18
C VAL A 384 15.19 -3.42 35.07
N LYS A 385 15.19 -3.21 36.39
CA LYS A 385 15.06 -4.28 37.39
C LYS A 385 13.74 -4.14 38.13
N PHE A 386 12.93 -5.19 38.07
CA PHE A 386 11.70 -5.32 38.84
C PHE A 386 11.99 -5.96 40.20
N GLY A 387 11.51 -5.34 41.27
CA GLY A 387 11.47 -5.92 42.60
C GLY A 387 10.36 -6.97 42.72
N PHE A 388 10.39 -7.76 43.79
CA PHE A 388 9.45 -8.87 44.01
C PHE A 388 7.97 -8.48 43.85
N PHE A 389 7.54 -7.38 44.49
CA PHE A 389 6.16 -6.92 44.41
C PHE A 389 5.78 -6.31 43.05
N GLU A 390 6.75 -5.75 42.32
CA GLU A 390 6.52 -5.22 40.96
C GLU A 390 6.37 -6.38 39.95
N THR A 391 7.16 -7.45 40.11
CA THR A 391 7.00 -8.68 39.32
C THR A 391 5.63 -9.31 39.54
N LEU A 392 5.16 -9.35 40.79
CA LEU A 392 3.80 -9.80 41.08
C LEU A 392 2.74 -8.84 40.52
N ALA A 393 2.98 -7.53 40.55
CA ALA A 393 2.07 -6.51 40.03
C ALA A 393 1.82 -6.66 38.53
N ILE A 394 2.88 -6.88 37.74
CA ILE A 394 2.80 -7.11 36.29
C ILE A 394 1.99 -8.38 35.98
N ASN A 395 2.09 -9.39 36.84
CA ASN A 395 1.40 -10.66 36.68
C ASN A 395 -0.02 -10.69 37.26
N GLN A 396 -0.61 -9.53 37.59
CA GLN A 396 -1.94 -9.47 38.19
C GLN A 396 -2.87 -8.41 37.56
N GLY A 397 -4.17 -8.74 37.52
CA GLY A 397 -5.25 -7.77 37.31
C GLY A 397 -5.25 -7.09 35.93
N ARG A 398 -5.58 -5.79 35.90
CA ARG A 398 -5.65 -5.00 34.66
C ARG A 398 -4.26 -4.76 34.05
N LEU A 399 -3.19 -4.62 34.84
CA LEU A 399 -1.83 -4.44 34.33
C LEU A 399 -1.36 -5.66 33.54
N LYS A 400 -1.62 -6.88 34.05
CA LYS A 400 -1.35 -8.11 33.28
C LYS A 400 -2.04 -8.13 31.93
N LYS A 401 -3.29 -7.65 31.85
CA LYS A 401 -4.02 -7.58 30.57
C LYS A 401 -3.32 -6.64 29.58
N VAL A 402 -2.77 -5.52 30.07
CA VAL A 402 -2.00 -4.58 29.25
C VAL A 402 -0.70 -5.24 28.78
N VAL A 403 0.07 -5.85 29.68
CA VAL A 403 1.34 -6.50 29.33
C VAL A 403 1.13 -7.65 28.34
N ASN A 404 0.18 -8.55 28.63
CA ASN A 404 -0.18 -9.63 27.69
C ASN A 404 -0.62 -9.10 26.32
N PHE A 405 -1.30 -7.96 26.27
CA PHE A 405 -1.69 -7.33 25.01
C PHE A 405 -0.47 -6.80 24.25
N LEU A 406 0.49 -6.17 24.93
CA LEU A 406 1.73 -5.68 24.31
C LEU A 406 2.58 -6.85 23.80
N ASP A 407 2.79 -7.88 24.62
CA ASP A 407 3.55 -9.08 24.24
C ASP A 407 2.94 -9.79 23.02
N ALA A 408 1.60 -9.89 22.96
CA ALA A 408 0.91 -10.47 21.81
C ALA A 408 1.07 -9.65 20.52
N ASN A 409 1.12 -8.31 20.61
CA ASN A 409 1.37 -7.47 19.44
C ASN A 409 2.84 -7.54 19.00
N GLN A 410 3.78 -7.69 19.94
CA GLN A 410 5.19 -7.90 19.61
C GLN A 410 5.41 -9.21 18.85
N ALA A 411 4.72 -10.28 19.26
CA ALA A 411 4.80 -11.58 18.60
C ALA A 411 4.21 -11.55 17.18
N LEU A 412 3.13 -10.81 16.95
CA LEU A 412 2.55 -10.63 15.62
C LEU A 412 3.50 -9.92 14.64
N ASP A 413 4.27 -8.92 15.11
CA ASP A 413 5.29 -8.26 14.28
C ASP A 413 6.47 -9.22 13.94
N LEU A 414 6.77 -10.20 14.79
CA LEU A 414 7.85 -11.18 14.60
C LEU A 414 7.44 -12.42 13.77
N GLU A 415 6.19 -12.88 13.90
CA GLU A 415 5.65 -14.01 13.12
C GLU A 415 5.32 -13.61 11.68
N ASP A 416 4.76 -12.41 11.47
CA ASP A 416 4.63 -11.85 10.13
C ASP A 416 6.05 -11.82 9.50
N TYR A 417 7.08 -11.32 10.20
CA TYR A 417 8.49 -11.28 9.72
C TYR A 417 9.12 -12.64 9.37
N THR A 418 8.88 -13.71 10.13
CA THR A 418 9.48 -15.03 9.85
C THR A 418 8.80 -15.77 8.71
N SER A 419 7.49 -15.53 8.48
CA SER A 419 6.78 -16.07 7.32
C SER A 419 7.28 -15.49 5.98
N TYR A 420 7.88 -14.28 6.00
CA TYR A 420 8.42 -13.60 4.82
C TYR A 420 9.85 -14.01 4.42
N LEU A 421 10.64 -14.59 5.33
CA LEU A 421 11.97 -15.12 5.00
C LEU A 421 11.94 -16.57 4.51
N SER A 422 10.75 -17.18 4.48
CA SER A 422 10.56 -18.61 4.24
C SER A 422 9.97 -18.94 2.86
N ASN A 423 9.70 -17.96 1.99
CA ASN A 423 9.14 -18.15 0.65
C ASN A 423 9.99 -17.48 -0.43
#